data_AF-A0A2V2T2T7-F1
#
_entry.id   AF-A0A2V2T2T7-F1
#
_cell.length_a   1.000
_cell.length_b   1.000
_cell.length_c   1.000
_cell.angle_alpha   90.00
_cell.angle_beta   90.00
_cell.angle_gamma   90.00
#
_symmetry.space_group_name_H-M   'P 1'
#
loop_
_entity.id
_entity.type
_entity.pdbx_description
1 polymer ?
#
loop_
_entity_poly.entity_id
_entity_poly.type
_entity_poly.pdbx_seq_one_letter_code
_entity_poly.pdbx_strand_id
1 'polypeptide(L)'
;GFSKARASKVGRPAYDPADLLKLYLYGYFHRIRSSRRLEAECQRNVEVMWLLGRLVPDFKTIADFRKDNGVAFQATCHAFVQFCRQVGLIGGQLVAIDGSKFQAVASRRK
;
A
#
# COMPACT_ATOMS: atom_id res chain seq x y z
N GLY A 1 -2.24 -14.79 0.06
CA GLY A 1 -1.38 -13.95 0.92
C GLY A 1 -0.48 -13.08 0.04
N PHE A 2 0.45 -12.35 0.64
CA PHE A 2 1.45 -11.55 -0.10
C PHE A 2 2.58 -12.46 -0.62
N SER A 3 3.03 -12.24 -1.85
CA SER A 3 4.08 -13.02 -2.50
C SER A 3 5.39 -12.23 -2.58
N LYS A 4 6.51 -12.95 -2.53
CA LYS A 4 7.84 -12.41 -2.82
C LYS A 4 7.95 -12.09 -4.31
N ALA A 5 8.63 -10.99 -4.64
CA ALA A 5 8.98 -10.67 -6.02
C ALA A 5 9.88 -11.77 -6.62
N ARG A 6 9.71 -12.06 -7.92
CA ARG A 6 10.54 -13.03 -8.62
C ARG A 6 11.90 -12.39 -8.95
N ALA A 7 12.89 -12.66 -8.11
CA ALA A 7 14.26 -12.21 -8.33
C ALA A 7 14.95 -13.02 -9.44
N SER A 8 15.95 -12.42 -10.08
CA SER A 8 16.88 -13.13 -10.96
C SER A 8 17.71 -14.13 -10.18
N LYS A 9 18.27 -15.14 -10.86
CA LYS A 9 19.22 -16.10 -10.25
C LYS A 9 20.50 -15.43 -9.75
N VAL A 10 20.83 -14.24 -10.27
CA VAL A 10 22.00 -13.44 -9.88
C VAL A 10 21.52 -12.08 -9.39
N GLY A 11 22.07 -11.61 -8.27
CA GLY A 11 21.77 -10.30 -7.70
C GLY A 11 21.23 -10.36 -6.28
N ARG A 12 20.72 -9.22 -5.79
CA ARG A 12 20.16 -9.11 -4.44
C ARG A 12 18.85 -9.92 -4.36
N PRO A 13 18.64 -10.71 -3.29
CA PRO A 13 17.36 -11.39 -3.08
C PRO A 13 16.21 -10.37 -2.96
N ALA A 14 15.00 -10.80 -3.30
CA ALA A 14 13.80 -9.99 -3.11
C ALA A 14 13.59 -9.65 -1.64
N TYR A 15 13.07 -8.45 -1.39
CA TYR A 15 12.66 -8.03 -0.06
C TYR A 15 11.58 -8.94 0.51
N ASP A 16 11.48 -8.99 1.84
CA ASP A 16 10.39 -9.66 2.49
C ASP A 16 9.07 -8.90 2.24
N PRO A 17 7.97 -9.57 1.83
CA PRO A 17 6.67 -8.93 1.65
C PRO A 17 6.19 -8.21 2.90
N ALA A 18 6.58 -8.68 4.10
CA ALA A 18 6.22 -8.02 5.35
C ALA A 18 6.84 -6.62 5.45
N ASP A 19 8.10 -6.43 5.02
CA ASP A 19 8.76 -5.13 5.07
C ASP A 19 8.13 -4.14 4.09
N LEU A 20 7.81 -4.60 2.89
CA LEU A 20 7.11 -3.78 1.89
C LEU A 20 5.69 -3.44 2.34
N LEU A 21 4.99 -4.36 3.00
CA LEU A 21 3.67 -4.10 3.59
C LEU A 21 3.73 -3.08 4.72
N LYS A 22 4.71 -3.18 5.64
CA LYS A 22 4.93 -2.19 6.71
C LYS A 22 5.12 -0.79 6.12
N LEU A 23 5.99 -0.66 5.11
CA LEU A 23 6.21 0.62 4.42
C LEU A 23 4.93 1.15 3.77
N TYR A 24 4.15 0.27 3.15
CA TYR A 24 2.90 0.67 2.50
C TYR A 24 1.85 1.16 3.49
N LEU A 25 1.73 0.49 4.65
CA LEU A 25 0.86 0.91 5.74
C LEU A 25 1.31 2.23 6.34
N TYR A 26 2.61 2.40 6.59
CA TYR A 26 3.19 3.68 7.03
C TYR A 26 2.79 4.81 6.07
N GLY A 27 2.99 4.60 4.76
CA GLY A 27 2.57 5.57 3.75
C GLY A 27 1.09 5.91 3.80
N TYR A 28 0.23 4.93 4.07
CA TYR A 28 -1.21 5.17 4.17
C TYR A 28 -1.55 6.06 5.37
N PHE A 29 -1.02 5.76 6.56
CA PHE A 29 -1.25 6.53 7.78
C PHE A 29 -0.70 7.96 7.69
N HIS A 30 0.46 8.14 7.06
CA HIS A 30 1.11 9.44 6.91
C HIS A 30 0.70 10.19 5.62
N ARG A 31 -0.32 9.69 4.89
CA ARG A 31 -0.83 10.28 3.63
C ARG A 31 0.22 10.39 2.51
N ILE A 32 1.22 9.51 2.51
CA ILE A 32 2.27 9.41 1.49
C ILE A 32 1.91 8.29 0.51
N ARG A 33 1.29 8.65 -0.62
CA ARG A 33 0.82 7.69 -1.64
C ARG A 33 1.80 7.44 -2.78
N SER A 34 2.81 8.29 -2.93
CA SER A 34 3.81 8.19 -3.99
C SER A 34 4.92 7.22 -3.57
N SER A 35 5.18 6.20 -4.39
CA SER A 35 6.29 5.26 -4.16
C SER A 35 7.65 5.96 -4.12
N ARG A 36 7.85 7.04 -4.90
CA ARG A 36 9.07 7.86 -4.85
C ARG A 36 9.21 8.62 -3.55
N ARG A 37 8.09 9.11 -3.00
CA ARG A 37 8.11 9.75 -1.68
C ARG A 37 8.40 8.72 -0.59
N LEU A 38 7.85 7.51 -0.69
CA LEU A 38 8.14 6.42 0.25
C LEU A 38 9.62 6.01 0.22
N GLU A 39 10.22 5.88 -0.97
CA GLU A 39 11.65 5.66 -1.13
C GLU A 39 12.47 6.77 -0.42
N ALA A 40 12.11 8.03 -0.63
CA ALA A 40 12.78 9.14 0.04
C ALA A 40 12.64 9.09 1.57
N GLU A 41 11.47 8.71 2.09
CA GLU A 41 11.26 8.51 3.53
C GLU A 41 12.17 7.41 4.09
N CYS A 42 12.40 6.32 3.35
CA CYS A 42 13.30 5.24 3.79
C CYS A 42 14.74 5.73 4.05
N GLN A 43 15.16 6.84 3.41
CA GLN A 43 16.51 7.39 3.53
C GLN A 43 16.65 8.52 4.54
N ARG A 44 15.56 9.18 4.94
CA ARG A 44 15.62 10.41 5.77
C ARG A 44 14.81 10.35 7.06
N ASN A 45 13.83 9.46 7.14
CA ASN A 45 12.89 9.40 8.25
C ASN A 45 13.29 8.29 9.22
N VAL A 46 13.64 8.68 10.45
CA VAL A 46 14.06 7.76 11.53
C VAL A 46 13.01 6.69 11.83
N GLU A 47 11.73 7.03 11.77
CA GLU A 47 10.63 6.08 12.00
C GLU A 47 10.64 4.97 10.95
N VAL A 48 10.82 5.34 9.67
CA VAL A 48 10.85 4.40 8.56
C VAL A 48 12.14 3.57 8.58
N MET A 49 13.27 4.20 8.89
CA MET A 49 14.53 3.47 9.07
C MET A 49 14.43 2.42 10.16
N TRP A 50 13.80 2.75 11.29
CA TRP A 50 13.58 1.79 12.38
C TRP A 50 12.60 0.69 11.94
N LEU A 51 11.47 1.06 11.36
CA LEU A 51 10.42 0.15 10.89
C LEU A 51 10.93 -0.90 9.90
N LEU A 52 11.84 -0.50 9.02
CA LEU A 52 12.39 -1.35 7.96
C LEU A 52 13.78 -1.91 8.28
N GLY A 53 14.34 -1.66 9.48
CA GLY A 53 15.71 -2.07 9.78
C GLY A 53 16.74 -1.50 8.81
N ARG A 54 16.55 -0.25 8.38
CA ARG A 54 17.36 0.50 7.40
C ARG A 54 17.37 -0.09 5.99
N LEU A 55 16.41 -0.94 5.64
CA LEU A 55 16.18 -1.30 4.24
C LEU A 55 15.69 -0.07 3.46
N VAL A 56 16.18 0.07 2.23
CA VAL A 56 15.81 1.17 1.31
C VAL A 56 15.32 0.57 -0.02
N PRO A 57 14.08 0.06 -0.08
CA PRO A 57 13.49 -0.37 -1.34
C PRO A 57 13.32 0.81 -2.29
N ASP A 58 13.69 0.64 -3.55
CA ASP A 58 13.49 1.68 -4.56
C ASP A 58 12.00 1.86 -4.91
N PHE A 59 11.67 3.01 -5.53
CA PHE A 59 10.27 3.31 -5.87
C PHE A 59 9.61 2.25 -6.76
N LYS A 60 10.39 1.56 -7.60
CA LYS A 60 9.88 0.57 -8.55
C LYS A 60 9.48 -0.70 -7.81
N THR A 61 10.33 -1.18 -6.91
CA THR A 61 10.07 -2.30 -6.00
C THR A 61 8.79 -2.05 -5.20
N ILE A 62 8.63 -0.84 -4.65
CA ILE A 62 7.43 -0.47 -3.87
C ILE A 62 6.18 -0.46 -4.77
N ALA A 63 6.27 0.11 -5.98
CA ALA A 63 5.16 0.18 -6.91
C ALA A 63 4.73 -1.20 -7.43
N ASP A 64 5.70 -2.04 -7.80
CA ASP A 64 5.48 -3.39 -8.31
C ASP A 64 4.89 -4.30 -7.23
N PHE A 65 5.38 -4.21 -5.98
CA PHE A 65 4.78 -4.94 -4.86
C PHE A 65 3.29 -4.67 -4.71
N ARG A 66 2.88 -3.39 -4.76
CA ARG A 66 1.46 -3.02 -4.72
C ARG A 66 0.69 -3.57 -5.90
N LYS A 67 1.24 -3.41 -7.11
CA LYS A 67 0.60 -3.83 -8.36
C LYS A 67 0.34 -5.33 -8.35
N ASP A 68 1.36 -6.11 -8.00
CA ASP A 68 1.34 -7.56 -8.09
C ASP A 68 0.57 -8.22 -6.95
N ASN A 69 0.42 -7.54 -5.80
CA ASN A 69 -0.31 -8.03 -4.63
C ASN A 69 -1.70 -7.40 -4.45
N GLY A 70 -2.28 -6.78 -5.49
CA GLY A 70 -3.57 -6.09 -5.39
C GLY A 70 -4.71 -6.95 -4.79
N VAL A 71 -4.77 -8.22 -5.19
CA VAL A 71 -5.76 -9.19 -4.65
C VAL A 71 -5.54 -9.44 -3.15
N ALA A 72 -4.28 -9.52 -2.70
CA ALA A 72 -3.96 -9.72 -1.29
C ALA A 72 -4.33 -8.50 -0.44
N PHE A 73 -4.11 -7.29 -0.97
CA PHE A 73 -4.58 -6.05 -0.32
C PHE A 73 -6.10 -6.03 -0.19
N GLN A 74 -6.84 -6.36 -1.26
CA GLN A 74 -8.30 -6.42 -1.22
C GLN A 74 -8.81 -7.43 -0.18
N ALA A 75 -8.24 -8.64 -0.17
CA ALA A 75 -8.59 -9.66 0.80
C ALA A 75 -8.31 -9.23 2.25
N THR A 76 -7.18 -8.55 2.48
CA THR A 76 -6.82 -8.02 3.80
C THR A 76 -7.80 -6.94 4.27
N CYS A 77 -8.15 -6.00 3.39
CA CYS A 77 -9.15 -4.97 3.69
C CYS A 77 -10.52 -5.60 3.98
N HIS A 78 -10.92 -6.62 3.22
CA HIS A 78 -12.16 -7.34 3.45
C HIS A 78 -12.18 -8.00 4.83
N ALA A 79 -11.11 -8.74 5.18
CA ALA A 79 -10.96 -9.36 6.49
C ALA A 79 -11.00 -8.34 7.63
N PHE A 80 -10.35 -7.18 7.45
CA PHE A 80 -10.39 -6.09 8.44
C PHE A 80 -11.80 -5.53 8.64
N VAL A 81 -12.56 -5.30 7.56
CA VAL A 81 -13.95 -4.84 7.65
C VAL A 81 -14.82 -5.89 8.33
N GLN A 82 -14.64 -7.18 8.00
CA GLN A 82 -15.35 -8.27 8.68
C GLN A 82 -15.05 -8.30 10.18
N PHE A 83 -13.78 -8.16 10.56
CA PHE A 83 -13.38 -8.05 11.96
C PHE A 83 -14.08 -6.87 12.66
N CYS A 84 -14.02 -5.67 12.07
CA CYS A 84 -14.68 -4.48 12.63
C CYS A 84 -16.20 -4.66 12.79
N ARG A 85 -16.85 -5.41 11.89
CA ARG A 85 -18.27 -5.76 12.04
C ARG A 85 -18.49 -6.72 13.21
N GLN A 86 -17.65 -7.75 13.35
CA GLN A 86 -17.74 -8.73 14.43
C GLN A 86 -17.58 -8.10 15.82
N VAL A 87 -16.68 -7.12 15.96
CA VAL A 87 -16.45 -6.40 17.22
C VAL A 87 -17.38 -5.19 17.40
N GLY A 88 -18.37 -4.99 16.53
CA GLY A 88 -19.38 -3.93 16.66
C GLY A 88 -18.89 -2.51 16.33
N LEU A 89 -17.70 -2.34 15.74
CA LEU A 89 -17.17 -1.03 15.33
C LEU A 89 -17.84 -0.51 14.05
N ILE A 90 -18.41 -1.40 13.22
CA ILE A 90 -19.12 -1.04 11.99
C ILE A 90 -20.47 -1.75 11.99
N GLY A 91 -21.57 -0.98 12.08
CA GLY A 91 -22.94 -1.52 12.01
C GLY A 91 -23.38 -1.96 10.61
N GLY A 92 -22.80 -1.36 9.56
CA GLY A 92 -23.06 -1.75 8.15
C GLY A 92 -24.48 -1.47 7.66
N GLN A 93 -25.27 -0.67 8.38
CA GLN A 93 -26.68 -0.37 8.08
C GLN A 93 -26.85 0.70 6.99
N LEU A 94 -25.88 1.60 6.84
CA LEU A 94 -25.87 2.65 5.83
C LEU A 94 -24.45 2.83 5.27
N VAL A 95 -24.30 2.74 3.95
CA VAL A 95 -23.06 3.07 3.25
C VAL A 95 -23.32 4.30 2.40
N ALA A 96 -22.82 5.46 2.85
CA ALA A 96 -22.84 6.68 2.07
C ALA A 96 -21.55 6.79 1.26
N ILE A 97 -21.67 6.90 -0.07
CA ILE A 97 -20.55 7.16 -0.97
C ILE A 97 -20.65 8.63 -1.38
N ASP A 98 -19.87 9.49 -0.73
CA ASP A 98 -19.74 10.88 -1.17
C ASP A 98 -18.69 10.96 -2.29
N GLY A 99 -19.18 11.14 -3.51
CA GLY A 99 -18.35 11.17 -4.71
C GLY A 99 -18.65 12.43 -5.52
N SER A 100 -17.68 13.31 -5.66
CA SER A 100 -17.76 14.41 -6.61
C SER A 100 -17.40 13.92 -8.02
N LYS A 101 -18.29 14.14 -8.99
CA LYS A 101 -18.01 13.87 -10.41
C LYS A 101 -17.27 15.07 -11.00
N PHE A 102 -15.97 14.91 -11.27
CA PHE A 102 -15.19 15.92 -11.97
C PHE A 102 -15.03 15.55 -13.44
N GLN A 103 -15.35 16.48 -14.34
CA GLN A 103 -15.12 16.32 -15.76
C GLN A 103 -13.61 16.42 -16.03
N ALA A 104 -13.05 15.42 -16.71
CA ALA A 104 -11.65 15.46 -17.11
C ALA A 104 -11.45 16.45 -18.27
N VAL A 105 -10.33 17.18 -18.28
CA VAL A 105 -9.98 18.18 -19.31
C VAL A 105 -9.96 17.60 -20.73
N ALA A 106 -9.79 16.29 -20.88
CA ALA A 106 -9.79 15.57 -22.16
C ALA A 106 -11.13 14.87 -22.50
N SER A 107 -12.23 15.14 -21.78
CA SER A 107 -13.51 14.48 -22.04
C SER A 107 -14.18 15.05 -23.30
N ARG A 108 -14.52 14.20 -24.27
CA ARG A 108 -15.22 14.57 -25.53
C ARG A 108 -16.73 14.77 -25.37
N ARG A 109 -17.29 14.65 -24.15
CA ARG A 109 -18.72 14.89 -23.90
C ARG A 109 -18.92 16.37 -23.54
N LYS A 110 -19.62 17.08 -24.43
CA LYS A 110 -20.32 18.33 -24.11
C LYS A 110 -21.50 18.03 -23.20
#